data_AF-A0A6A5QQE6-F1
#
_entry.id   AF-A0A6A5QQE6-F1
#
_cell.length_a   1.000
_cell.length_b   1.000
_cell.length_c   1.000
_cell.angle_alpha   90.00
_cell.angle_beta   90.00
_cell.angle_gamma   90.00
#
_symmetry.space_group_name_H-M   'P 1'
#
loop_
_entity.id
_entity.type
_entity.pdbx_description
1 polymer ?
#
loop_
_entity_poly.entity_id
_entity_poly.type
_entity_poly.pdbx_seq_one_letter_code
_entity_poly.pdbx_strand_id
1 'polypeptide(L)'
;MSVLDLLPHCVSGVYFLYHSDFDQWQFGKLSALRETALALQGGYQYYYMGYYIHSCTKMRYKGDYSPQHVLDPESYEWNPLNGELRTLLDKKSYVSLARERRRKENASTQSGGGLKYAEGSQPEDEDKLDEYPFPTAAEAGEAVSNGTSLFDLKVPGLMTVEEIEEQLDLGTMPIKVGGRMAEAQDLVSWDGSTFRDSRTAKGIISRPIKNLPESVNVSPDATTAEIYEEIAKASKFSIHRLRVTKGSDGSAIPNGGDMTVHDTGVRNKSAVDVKDLGPQISWRTVFVVEYLGPLLIHPLMYLARPVIYGTSAPASSLQKLTLLMCVIHFAKREFETFFVHRFSSATMPIQNIYKNSGYYWIMSGLNLAYWTYGPNSPAARPSNPLLTSLGVALFAIGEICNYSTHMTLKNLRRAGTTDRGIPQGLGFNLVTCPNYMFEAIAWIGVALVNWSLSTVLFITFAVGQMGVWAWKKERRYRKEFGDKYKRKRYAILPGLW
;
A
#
# COMPACT_ATOMS: atom_id res chain seq x y z
N MET A 1 37.79 -20.91 31.29
CA MET A 1 36.39 -21.40 31.16
C MET A 1 36.13 -21.63 29.68
N SER A 2 35.65 -22.83 29.30
CA SER A 2 35.23 -23.12 27.92
C SER A 2 33.71 -23.29 27.87
N VAL A 3 33.08 -22.84 26.79
CA VAL A 3 31.66 -23.02 26.48
C VAL A 3 31.58 -23.77 25.15
N LEU A 4 30.93 -24.93 25.18
CA LEU A 4 30.83 -25.86 24.05
C LEU A 4 29.37 -26.22 23.81
N ASP A 5 28.99 -26.35 22.54
CA ASP A 5 27.72 -26.95 22.14
C ASP A 5 27.96 -28.39 21.67
N LEU A 6 27.20 -29.34 22.21
CA LEU A 6 27.25 -30.75 21.81
C LEU A 6 26.06 -31.04 20.89
N LEU A 7 26.35 -31.25 19.61
CA LEU A 7 25.37 -31.52 18.54
C LEU A 7 25.41 -33.02 18.18
N PRO A 8 24.36 -33.58 17.53
CA PRO A 8 24.28 -35.01 17.26
C PRO A 8 25.52 -35.66 16.61
N HIS A 9 26.27 -34.89 15.81
CA HIS A 9 27.48 -35.38 15.12
C HIS A 9 28.71 -34.49 15.32
N CYS A 10 28.63 -33.46 16.16
CA CYS A 10 29.66 -32.44 16.24
C CYS A 10 29.84 -31.88 17.66
N VAL A 11 31.09 -31.65 18.05
CA VAL A 11 31.43 -30.75 19.17
C VAL A 11 31.71 -29.37 18.58
N SER A 12 30.99 -28.35 19.02
CA SER A 12 31.17 -26.97 18.55
C SER A 12 31.79 -26.11 19.64
N GLY A 13 33.00 -25.61 19.39
CA GLY A 13 33.70 -24.68 20.29
C GLY A 13 33.13 -23.27 20.15
N VAL A 14 32.55 -22.73 21.22
CA VAL A 14 31.90 -21.40 21.21
C VAL A 14 32.82 -20.33 21.79
N TYR A 15 33.17 -20.44 23.08
CA TYR A 15 34.01 -19.48 23.77
C TYR A 15 35.04 -20.16 24.65
N PHE A 16 36.28 -19.70 24.59
CA PHE A 16 37.32 -20.04 25.55
C PHE A 16 37.86 -18.77 26.19
N LEU A 17 37.64 -18.62 27.50
CA LEU A 17 38.00 -17.43 28.27
C LEU A 17 39.06 -17.77 29.32
N TYR A 18 40.10 -16.96 29.36
CA TYR A 18 41.13 -16.99 30.40
C TYR A 18 41.71 -15.58 30.60
N HIS A 19 42.29 -15.32 31.77
CA HIS A 19 42.85 -14.01 32.11
C HIS A 19 44.07 -13.69 31.24
N SER A 20 44.24 -12.42 30.83
CA SER A 20 45.29 -11.98 29.89
C SER A 20 46.71 -12.27 30.36
N ASP A 21 46.93 -12.35 31.67
CA ASP A 21 48.25 -12.66 32.27
C ASP A 21 48.78 -14.03 31.85
N PHE A 22 47.91 -14.92 31.36
CA PHE A 22 48.28 -16.26 30.89
C PHE A 22 48.39 -16.37 29.37
N ASP A 23 48.35 -15.27 28.60
CA ASP A 23 48.42 -15.30 27.13
C ASP A 23 49.69 -16.00 26.61
N GLN A 24 50.81 -15.86 27.33
CA GLN A 24 52.06 -16.56 27.03
C GLN A 24 51.92 -18.10 26.96
N TRP A 25 50.94 -18.68 27.66
CA TRP A 25 50.70 -20.13 27.70
C TRP A 25 49.72 -20.63 26.62
N GLN A 26 49.09 -19.71 25.88
CA GLN A 26 48.22 -20.03 24.73
C GLN A 26 47.16 -21.10 25.04
N PHE A 27 46.48 -21.00 26.18
CA PHE A 27 45.55 -22.03 26.66
C PHE A 27 44.40 -22.36 25.68
N GLY A 28 44.09 -21.47 24.74
CA GLY A 28 43.14 -21.76 23.66
C GLY A 28 43.55 -22.95 22.79
N LYS A 29 44.86 -23.12 22.50
CA LYS A 29 45.36 -24.29 21.75
C LYS A 29 45.22 -25.58 22.55
N LEU A 30 45.46 -25.50 23.85
CA LEU A 30 45.26 -26.64 24.75
C LEU A 30 43.78 -27.03 24.85
N SER A 31 42.88 -26.04 24.89
CA SER A 31 41.42 -26.28 24.86
C SER A 31 41.01 -26.99 23.58
N ALA A 32 41.47 -26.52 22.42
CA ALA A 32 41.20 -27.15 21.13
C ALA A 32 41.62 -28.63 21.08
N LEU A 33 42.80 -28.96 21.63
CA LEU A 33 43.23 -30.37 21.76
C LEU A 33 42.33 -31.17 22.69
N ARG A 34 41.90 -30.58 23.81
CA ARG A 34 41.01 -31.25 24.76
C ARG A 34 39.61 -31.46 24.19
N GLU A 35 39.09 -30.50 23.44
CA GLU A 35 37.82 -30.56 22.72
C GLU A 35 37.87 -31.59 21.58
N THR A 36 39.00 -31.67 20.86
CA THR A 36 39.23 -32.74 19.87
C THR A 36 39.23 -34.11 20.54
N ALA A 37 39.90 -34.26 21.69
CA ALA A 37 39.88 -35.49 22.46
C ALA A 37 38.47 -35.84 22.97
N LEU A 38 37.68 -34.83 23.37
CA LEU A 38 36.28 -35.00 23.75
C LEU A 38 35.43 -35.47 22.56
N ALA A 39 35.62 -34.90 21.37
CA ALA A 39 34.92 -35.32 20.16
C ALA A 39 35.18 -36.80 19.86
N LEU A 40 36.44 -37.23 19.97
CA LEU A 40 36.84 -38.62 19.80
C LEU A 40 36.24 -39.55 20.87
N GLN A 41 36.31 -39.16 22.15
CA GLN A 41 35.77 -39.96 23.26
C GLN A 41 34.24 -40.08 23.22
N GLY A 42 33.56 -39.04 22.77
CA GLY A 42 32.10 -39.00 22.64
C GLY A 42 31.58 -39.62 21.35
N GLY A 43 32.45 -40.07 20.44
CA GLY A 43 32.04 -40.65 19.15
C GLY A 43 31.46 -39.64 18.16
N TYR A 44 31.79 -38.36 18.31
CA TYR A 44 31.37 -37.32 17.37
C TYR A 44 32.18 -37.40 16.08
N GLN A 45 31.54 -37.12 14.95
CA GLN A 45 32.18 -37.17 13.64
C GLN A 45 33.03 -35.92 13.36
N TYR A 46 32.62 -34.77 13.90
CA TYR A 46 33.23 -33.48 13.60
C TYR A 46 33.55 -32.69 14.87
N TYR A 47 34.58 -31.85 14.76
CA TYR A 47 34.86 -30.80 15.73
C TYR A 47 34.84 -29.45 14.98
N TYR A 48 33.91 -28.59 15.34
CA TYR A 48 33.73 -27.28 14.73
C TYR A 48 34.45 -26.21 15.56
N MET A 49 35.56 -25.71 15.02
CA MET A 49 36.39 -24.68 15.66
C MET A 49 35.88 -23.25 15.41
N GLY A 50 34.71 -23.08 14.80
CA GLY A 50 34.19 -21.78 14.37
C GLY A 50 34.87 -21.21 13.12
N TYR A 51 34.68 -19.92 12.87
CA TYR A 51 35.23 -19.25 11.68
C TYR A 51 36.75 -19.35 11.57
N TYR A 52 37.22 -19.56 10.33
CA TYR A 52 38.62 -19.49 9.94
C TYR A 52 38.83 -18.29 9.04
N ILE A 53 39.60 -17.31 9.51
CA ILE A 53 39.99 -16.12 8.75
C ILE A 53 41.50 -16.18 8.57
N HIS A 54 41.96 -16.45 7.35
CA HIS A 54 43.36 -16.75 7.08
C HIS A 54 44.32 -15.59 7.45
N SER A 55 43.90 -14.35 7.20
CA SER A 55 44.65 -13.13 7.54
C SER A 55 44.66 -12.80 9.05
N CYS A 56 43.80 -13.43 9.85
CA CYS A 56 43.71 -13.16 11.28
C CYS A 56 44.72 -14.01 12.07
N THR A 57 45.77 -13.36 12.58
CA THR A 57 46.84 -14.02 13.38
C THR A 57 46.28 -14.85 14.54
N LYS A 58 45.22 -14.38 15.22
CA LYS A 58 44.59 -15.08 16.35
C LYS A 58 43.81 -16.33 15.94
N MET A 59 43.39 -16.44 14.69
CA MET A 59 42.63 -17.59 14.17
C MET A 59 43.49 -18.54 13.32
N ARG A 60 44.67 -18.10 12.88
CA ARG A 60 45.57 -18.86 12.01
C ARG A 60 45.95 -20.23 12.56
N TYR A 61 46.09 -20.35 13.89
CA TYR A 61 46.43 -21.61 14.57
C TYR A 61 45.41 -22.74 14.33
N LYS A 62 44.15 -22.42 14.03
CA LYS A 62 43.14 -23.44 13.71
C LYS A 62 43.52 -24.20 12.44
N GLY A 63 44.28 -23.55 11.56
CA GLY A 63 44.83 -24.09 10.33
C GLY A 63 45.98 -25.10 10.52
N ASP A 64 46.45 -25.30 11.75
CA ASP A 64 47.58 -26.18 12.07
C ASP A 64 47.13 -27.60 12.50
N TYR A 65 45.82 -27.81 12.71
CA TYR A 65 45.27 -29.13 13.02
C TYR A 65 44.96 -29.92 11.74
N SER A 66 44.99 -31.25 11.82
CA SER A 66 44.73 -32.12 10.68
C SER A 66 43.98 -33.39 11.12
N PRO A 67 43.01 -33.89 10.34
CA PRO A 67 42.49 -33.32 9.07
C PRO A 67 41.56 -32.13 9.29
N GLN A 68 41.56 -31.16 8.37
CA GLN A 68 40.77 -29.92 8.46
C GLN A 68 40.10 -29.54 7.14
N HIS A 69 38.88 -29.03 7.23
CA HIS A 69 38.10 -28.57 6.08
C HIS A 69 37.52 -27.17 6.36
N VAL A 70 37.40 -26.36 5.32
CA VAL A 70 36.80 -25.03 5.34
C VAL A 70 35.64 -25.02 4.36
N LEU A 71 34.52 -24.43 4.78
CA LEU A 71 33.33 -24.28 3.96
C LEU A 71 33.56 -23.19 2.90
N ASP A 72 33.32 -23.51 1.64
CA ASP A 72 33.38 -22.56 0.54
C ASP A 72 32.21 -21.56 0.63
N PRO A 73 32.47 -20.25 0.62
CA PRO A 73 31.45 -19.24 0.89
C PRO A 73 30.42 -19.06 -0.25
N GLU A 74 30.69 -19.58 -1.45
CA GLU A 74 29.77 -19.46 -2.59
C GLU A 74 29.00 -20.75 -2.85
N SER A 75 29.70 -21.88 -2.83
CA SER A 75 29.13 -23.19 -3.17
C SER A 75 28.63 -23.98 -1.95
N TYR A 76 29.01 -23.58 -0.74
CA TYR A 76 28.74 -24.32 0.50
C TYR A 76 29.32 -25.75 0.50
N GLU A 77 30.36 -26.00 -0.29
CA GLU A 77 31.11 -27.26 -0.27
C GLU A 77 32.24 -27.23 0.78
N TRP A 78 32.43 -28.33 1.52
CA TRP A 78 33.56 -28.48 2.46
C TRP A 78 34.83 -28.87 1.71
N ASN A 79 35.83 -27.99 1.71
CA ASN A 79 37.08 -28.19 1.00
C ASN A 79 38.25 -28.38 1.98
N PRO A 80 39.20 -29.30 1.72
CA PRO A 80 40.34 -29.50 2.59
C PRO A 80 41.21 -28.25 2.62
N LEU A 81 41.59 -27.79 3.82
CA LEU A 81 42.51 -26.65 3.98
C LEU A 81 43.95 -27.14 3.82
N ASN A 82 44.30 -27.50 2.57
CA ASN A 82 45.60 -28.00 2.16
C ASN A 82 46.14 -27.20 0.96
N GLY A 83 47.24 -27.70 0.36
CA GLY A 83 48.11 -27.00 -0.61
C GLY A 83 47.43 -25.98 -1.53
N GLU A 84 46.40 -26.35 -2.29
CA GLU A 84 45.75 -25.43 -3.24
C GLU A 84 45.03 -24.28 -2.53
N LEU A 85 44.10 -24.59 -1.63
CA LEU A 85 43.32 -23.58 -0.89
C LEU A 85 44.21 -22.68 -0.03
N ARG A 86 45.21 -23.26 0.65
CA ARG A 86 46.14 -22.51 1.50
C ARG A 86 46.99 -21.54 0.68
N THR A 87 47.53 -21.99 -0.46
CA THR A 87 48.33 -21.12 -1.36
C THR A 87 47.49 -19.96 -1.92
N LEU A 88 46.22 -20.22 -2.21
CA LEU A 88 45.30 -19.17 -2.66
C LEU A 88 45.01 -18.17 -1.54
N LEU A 89 44.75 -18.64 -0.32
CA LEU A 89 44.49 -17.79 0.85
C LEU A 89 45.71 -16.98 1.30
N ASP A 90 46.93 -17.48 1.08
CA ASP A 90 48.17 -16.71 1.31
C ASP A 90 48.30 -15.52 0.33
N LYS A 91 47.68 -15.61 -0.85
CA LYS A 91 47.71 -14.57 -1.90
C LYS A 91 46.48 -13.67 -1.91
N LYS A 92 45.31 -14.19 -1.52
CA LYS A 92 44.01 -13.55 -1.68
C LYS A 92 43.28 -13.45 -0.35
N SER A 93 42.65 -12.30 -0.11
CA SER A 93 41.84 -12.06 1.09
C SER A 93 40.52 -12.84 1.09
N TYR A 94 40.01 -13.17 -0.11
CA TYR A 94 38.79 -13.95 -0.33
C TYR A 94 39.05 -15.05 -1.36
N VAL A 95 38.68 -16.29 -1.04
CA VAL A 95 38.88 -17.45 -1.93
C VAL A 95 37.62 -18.32 -1.94
N SER A 96 37.14 -18.63 -3.15
CA SER A 96 36.15 -19.66 -3.44
C SER A 96 36.76 -20.63 -4.45
N LEU A 97 36.91 -21.91 -4.10
CA LEU A 97 37.47 -22.91 -5.01
C LEU A 97 36.51 -23.18 -6.16
N ALA A 98 35.20 -23.08 -5.94
CA ALA A 98 34.21 -23.18 -7.01
C ALA A 98 34.42 -22.07 -8.05
N ARG A 99 34.70 -20.84 -7.60
CA ARG A 99 35.02 -19.71 -8.49
C ARG A 99 36.32 -19.92 -9.25
N GLU A 100 37.37 -20.38 -8.56
CA GLU A 100 38.66 -20.63 -9.21
C GLU A 100 38.56 -21.77 -10.25
N ARG A 101 37.74 -22.80 -10.00
CA ARG A 101 37.41 -23.84 -10.99
C ARG A 101 36.68 -23.24 -12.21
N ARG A 102 35.61 -22.47 -12.00
CA ARG A 102 34.86 -21.79 -13.09
C ARG A 102 35.75 -20.86 -13.92
N ARG A 103 36.66 -20.13 -13.29
CA ARG A 103 37.65 -19.27 -13.98
C ARG A 103 38.59 -20.09 -14.84
N LYS A 104 39.12 -21.20 -14.32
CA LYS A 104 39.97 -22.14 -15.08
C LYS A 104 39.21 -22.74 -16.27
N GLU A 105 37.94 -23.12 -16.08
CA GLU A 105 37.08 -23.65 -17.14
C GLU A 105 36.82 -22.61 -18.23
N ASN A 106 36.39 -21.39 -17.88
CA ASN A 106 36.17 -20.32 -18.84
C ASN A 106 37.44 -19.91 -19.61
N ALA A 107 38.60 -19.91 -18.93
CA ALA A 107 39.89 -19.68 -19.57
C ALA A 107 40.27 -20.83 -20.53
N SER A 108 39.93 -22.09 -20.18
CA SER A 108 40.16 -23.25 -21.04
C SER A 108 39.27 -23.23 -22.29
N THR A 109 38.01 -22.81 -22.17
CA THR A 109 37.06 -22.68 -23.28
C THR A 109 37.47 -21.60 -24.28
N GLN A 110 38.13 -20.53 -23.83
CA GLN A 110 38.67 -19.48 -24.71
C GLN A 110 39.96 -19.89 -25.45
N SER A 111 40.69 -20.91 -24.96
CA SER A 111 41.94 -21.37 -25.59
C SER A 111 41.75 -22.35 -26.77
N GLY A 112 40.51 -22.76 -27.08
CA GLY A 112 40.16 -23.62 -28.21
C GLY A 112 39.90 -22.91 -29.56
N GLY A 113 40.00 -21.57 -29.60
CA GLY A 113 39.83 -20.77 -30.82
C GLY A 113 41.07 -19.92 -31.10
N GLY A 114 41.71 -20.11 -32.25
CA GLY A 114 43.02 -19.51 -32.57
C GLY A 114 43.07 -17.97 -32.62
N LEU A 115 44.18 -17.45 -32.07
CA LEU A 115 44.93 -16.22 -32.39
C LEU A 115 44.23 -14.85 -32.37
N LYS A 116 44.57 -14.02 -31.37
CA LYS A 116 45.59 -12.95 -31.50
C LYS A 116 45.93 -12.27 -30.15
N TYR A 117 47.22 -12.00 -30.00
CA TYR A 117 47.85 -11.26 -28.91
C TYR A 117 47.38 -9.81 -28.81
N ALA A 118 47.18 -9.34 -27.59
CA ALA A 118 47.54 -7.99 -27.17
C ALA A 118 48.31 -8.12 -25.83
N GLU A 119 49.61 -7.88 -25.90
CA GLU A 119 50.50 -7.82 -24.74
C GLU A 119 50.07 -6.69 -23.79
N GLY A 120 50.02 -7.00 -22.50
CA GLY A 120 49.78 -6.01 -21.45
C GLY A 120 49.10 -6.54 -20.19
N SER A 121 49.30 -7.79 -19.79
CA SER A 121 48.87 -8.24 -18.46
C SER A 121 50.00 -8.05 -17.45
N GLN A 122 49.97 -6.91 -16.76
CA GLN A 122 50.60 -6.81 -15.45
C GLN A 122 50.01 -7.91 -14.53
N PRO A 123 50.84 -8.62 -13.74
CA PRO A 123 50.37 -9.69 -12.86
C PRO A 123 49.89 -9.11 -11.53
N GLU A 124 48.92 -8.20 -11.54
CA GLU A 124 48.39 -7.58 -10.32
C GLU A 124 46.90 -7.24 -10.46
N ASP A 125 46.05 -8.24 -10.73
CA ASP A 125 44.65 -8.12 -10.28
C ASP A 125 44.67 -8.40 -8.76
N GLU A 126 45.01 -7.37 -7.99
CA GLU A 126 44.50 -7.26 -6.62
C GLU A 126 42.99 -7.53 -6.72
N ASP A 127 42.52 -8.64 -6.13
CA ASP A 127 41.10 -8.92 -5.97
C ASP A 127 40.49 -7.73 -5.20
N LYS A 128 40.01 -6.71 -5.92
CA LYS A 128 39.36 -5.54 -5.34
C LYS A 128 38.12 -6.05 -4.63
N LEU A 129 38.18 -6.07 -3.30
CA LEU A 129 37.05 -6.29 -2.39
C LEU A 129 35.84 -5.40 -2.74
N ASP A 130 36.07 -4.33 -3.49
CA ASP A 130 35.07 -3.41 -4.06
C ASP A 130 34.08 -4.09 -5.04
N GLU A 131 34.40 -5.26 -5.59
CA GLU A 131 33.52 -5.94 -6.56
C GLU A 131 32.33 -6.68 -5.90
N TYR A 132 32.41 -6.93 -4.59
CA TYR A 132 31.38 -7.54 -3.76
C TYR A 132 31.31 -6.74 -2.45
N PRO A 133 30.67 -5.56 -2.42
CA PRO A 133 30.31 -5.00 -1.14
C PRO A 133 29.47 -6.05 -0.41
N PHE A 134 29.75 -6.29 0.87
CA PHE A 134 28.82 -7.01 1.75
C PHE A 134 27.93 -5.95 2.39
N PRO A 135 26.95 -5.34 1.68
CA PRO A 135 26.07 -4.40 2.33
C PRO A 135 25.41 -5.14 3.48
N THR A 136 25.40 -4.52 4.66
CA THR A 136 24.55 -5.00 5.74
C THR A 136 23.12 -5.14 5.23
N ALA A 137 22.30 -6.02 5.79
CA ALA A 137 20.91 -6.17 5.36
C ALA A 137 20.14 -4.83 5.35
N ALA A 138 20.55 -3.88 6.21
CA ALA A 138 20.04 -2.52 6.23
C ALA A 138 20.51 -1.69 5.02
N GLU A 139 21.81 -1.69 4.71
CA GLU A 139 22.36 -0.99 3.54
C GLU A 139 21.83 -1.58 2.22
N ALA A 140 21.66 -2.91 2.15
CA ALA A 140 21.03 -3.58 1.02
C ALA A 140 19.57 -3.16 0.88
N GLY A 141 18.83 -3.10 2.00
CA GLY A 141 17.45 -2.62 2.03
C GLY A 141 17.33 -1.15 1.63
N GLU A 142 18.25 -0.30 2.08
CA GLU A 142 18.29 1.12 1.71
C GLU A 142 18.64 1.31 0.23
N ALA A 143 19.64 0.58 -0.28
CA ALA A 143 20.01 0.59 -1.69
C ALA A 143 18.85 0.15 -2.60
N VAL A 144 18.11 -0.90 -2.21
CA VAL A 144 16.89 -1.33 -2.92
C VAL A 144 15.80 -0.27 -2.84
N SER A 145 15.60 0.37 -1.68
CA SER A 145 14.62 1.45 -1.54
C SER A 145 14.95 2.68 -2.39
N ASN A 146 16.24 2.89 -2.66
CA ASN A 146 16.76 3.95 -3.53
C ASN A 146 16.82 3.53 -5.02
N GLY A 147 16.33 2.34 -5.36
CA GLY A 147 16.16 1.88 -6.74
C GLY A 147 17.31 1.04 -7.30
N THR A 148 18.24 0.57 -6.47
CA THR A 148 19.30 -0.38 -6.88
C THR A 148 18.71 -1.79 -6.97
N SER A 149 18.99 -2.52 -8.05
CA SER A 149 18.50 -3.90 -8.19
C SER A 149 19.17 -4.83 -7.18
N LEU A 150 18.45 -5.82 -6.68
CA LEU A 150 19.01 -6.86 -5.82
C LEU A 150 20.12 -7.66 -6.54
N PHE A 151 20.00 -7.81 -7.87
CA PHE A 151 21.00 -8.50 -8.70
C PHE A 151 22.28 -7.67 -8.88
N ASP A 152 22.19 -6.34 -8.77
CA ASP A 152 23.33 -5.45 -8.83
C ASP A 152 24.11 -5.42 -7.50
N LEU A 153 23.47 -5.86 -6.40
CA LEU A 153 24.10 -5.94 -5.08
C LEU A 153 25.04 -7.15 -4.94
N LYS A 154 25.19 -7.99 -5.98
CA LYS A 154 26.10 -9.14 -6.05
C LYS A 154 26.16 -9.89 -4.71
N VAL A 155 25.02 -10.35 -4.21
CA VAL A 155 24.95 -11.04 -2.91
C VAL A 155 25.48 -12.48 -3.07
N PRO A 156 26.42 -12.95 -2.23
CA PRO A 156 26.91 -14.33 -2.31
C PRO A 156 25.77 -15.35 -2.20
N GLY A 157 25.73 -16.30 -3.14
CA GLY A 157 24.70 -17.36 -3.21
C GLY A 157 23.43 -16.99 -3.97
N LEU A 158 23.30 -15.77 -4.51
CA LEU A 158 22.24 -15.40 -5.44
C LEU A 158 22.64 -15.83 -6.86
N MET A 159 21.70 -16.41 -7.63
CA MET A 159 21.92 -16.67 -9.05
C MET A 159 22.14 -15.35 -9.80
N THR A 160 23.04 -15.33 -10.78
CA THR A 160 23.24 -14.15 -11.62
C THR A 160 22.02 -13.90 -12.51
N VAL A 161 21.93 -12.70 -13.10
CA VAL A 161 20.84 -12.38 -14.04
C VAL A 161 20.86 -13.34 -15.21
N GLU A 162 22.06 -13.65 -15.72
CA GLU A 162 22.27 -14.58 -16.83
C GLU A 162 21.86 -16.01 -16.46
N GLU A 163 22.21 -16.46 -15.25
CA GLU A 163 21.80 -17.78 -14.77
C GLU A 163 20.28 -17.89 -14.60
N ILE A 164 19.62 -16.83 -14.15
CA ILE A 164 18.16 -16.79 -14.05
C ILE A 164 17.53 -16.79 -15.45
N GLU A 165 18.05 -15.99 -16.38
CA GLU A 165 17.54 -15.95 -17.76
C GLU A 165 17.72 -17.29 -18.49
N GLU A 166 18.81 -18.02 -18.22
CA GLU A 166 19.09 -19.32 -18.84
C GLU A 166 18.34 -20.48 -18.16
N GLN A 167 18.19 -20.46 -16.83
CA GLN A 167 17.66 -21.60 -16.06
C GLN A 167 16.19 -21.44 -15.66
N LEU A 168 15.64 -20.23 -15.68
CA LEU A 168 14.29 -19.92 -15.20
C LEU A 168 13.51 -19.11 -16.24
N ASP A 169 12.48 -19.72 -16.83
CA ASP A 169 11.47 -18.98 -17.60
C ASP A 169 10.52 -18.22 -16.66
N LEU A 170 10.93 -17.02 -16.28
CA LEU A 170 10.14 -16.14 -15.42
C LEU A 170 8.84 -15.68 -16.10
N GLY A 171 8.77 -15.69 -17.44
CA GLY A 171 7.62 -15.20 -18.20
C GLY A 171 6.39 -16.09 -18.03
N THR A 172 6.57 -17.40 -18.16
CA THR A 172 5.49 -18.40 -18.05
C THR A 172 5.16 -18.81 -16.61
N MET A 173 5.85 -18.23 -15.63
CA MET A 173 5.66 -18.56 -14.22
C MET A 173 4.22 -18.24 -13.76
N PRO A 174 3.46 -19.23 -13.25
CA PRO A 174 2.06 -19.04 -12.90
C PRO A 174 1.92 -18.33 -11.55
N ILE A 175 1.20 -17.21 -11.55
CA ILE A 175 0.99 -16.34 -10.41
C ILE A 175 -0.51 -16.10 -10.18
N LYS A 176 -0.91 -15.86 -8.92
CA LYS A 176 -2.31 -15.72 -8.54
C LYS A 176 -2.71 -14.24 -8.45
N VAL A 177 -3.53 -13.77 -9.39
CA VAL A 177 -4.00 -12.38 -9.47
C VAL A 177 -5.53 -12.37 -9.38
N GLY A 178 -6.08 -11.70 -8.36
CA GLY A 178 -7.54 -11.58 -8.19
C GLY A 178 -8.29 -12.93 -8.13
N GLY A 179 -7.63 -14.00 -7.66
CA GLY A 179 -8.22 -15.33 -7.53
C GLY A 179 -8.11 -16.23 -8.78
N ARG A 180 -7.42 -15.80 -9.83
CA ARG A 180 -7.12 -16.61 -11.02
C ARG A 180 -5.61 -16.77 -11.20
N MET A 181 -5.19 -17.89 -11.78
CA MET A 181 -3.81 -18.10 -12.20
C MET A 181 -3.59 -17.38 -13.54
N ALA A 182 -2.50 -16.62 -13.65
CA ALA A 182 -2.04 -15.93 -14.85
C ALA A 182 -0.52 -16.12 -14.97
N GLU A 183 0.06 -15.97 -16.15
CA GLU A 183 1.51 -16.01 -16.32
C GLU A 183 2.11 -14.64 -15.96
N ALA A 184 3.33 -14.61 -15.42
CA ALA A 184 3.95 -13.37 -14.96
C ALA A 184 4.11 -12.33 -16.09
N GLN A 185 4.32 -12.78 -17.33
CA GLN A 185 4.38 -11.92 -18.52
C GLN A 185 3.07 -11.14 -18.81
N ASP A 186 1.93 -11.63 -18.32
CA ASP A 186 0.62 -11.00 -18.54
C ASP A 186 0.35 -9.81 -17.58
N LEU A 187 1.18 -9.62 -16.55
CA LEU A 187 0.97 -8.58 -15.53
C LEU A 187 1.44 -7.18 -15.93
N VAL A 188 2.54 -7.07 -16.68
CA VAL A 188 3.26 -5.80 -16.89
C VAL A 188 3.00 -5.19 -18.27
N SER A 189 2.44 -5.96 -19.20
CA SER A 189 2.31 -5.56 -20.60
C SER A 189 1.11 -4.65 -20.87
N TRP A 190 0.83 -3.60 -20.07
CA TRP A 190 -0.22 -2.65 -20.48
C TRP A 190 0.13 -2.07 -21.85
N ASP A 191 1.31 -1.50 -22.06
CA ASP A 191 1.66 -0.86 -23.34
C ASP A 191 2.02 -1.83 -24.48
N GLY A 192 2.45 -3.05 -24.17
CA GLY A 192 2.76 -4.10 -25.15
C GLY A 192 1.62 -5.06 -25.50
N SER A 193 0.55 -5.11 -24.70
CA SER A 193 -0.57 -6.02 -24.96
C SER A 193 -1.47 -5.52 -26.09
N THR A 194 -1.91 -6.46 -26.93
CA THR A 194 -2.85 -6.18 -28.02
C THR A 194 -4.28 -6.36 -27.53
N PHE A 195 -5.21 -5.52 -28.02
CA PHE A 195 -6.64 -5.62 -27.69
C PHE A 195 -7.29 -6.97 -28.08
N ARG A 196 -6.59 -7.79 -28.87
CA ARG A 196 -7.09 -9.07 -29.39
C ARG A 196 -6.76 -10.26 -28.48
N ASP A 197 -5.79 -10.14 -27.59
CA ASP A 197 -5.44 -11.25 -26.69
C ASP A 197 -6.26 -11.21 -25.40
N SER A 198 -7.31 -12.03 -25.37
CA SER A 198 -8.27 -12.15 -24.26
C SER A 198 -7.69 -12.53 -22.89
N ARG A 199 -6.42 -12.94 -22.81
CA ARG A 199 -5.72 -13.30 -21.56
C ARG A 199 -5.05 -12.11 -20.89
N THR A 200 -4.71 -11.07 -21.64
CA THR A 200 -4.05 -9.85 -21.15
C THR A 200 -5.01 -8.87 -20.47
N ALA A 201 -4.50 -7.96 -19.65
CA ALA A 201 -5.32 -6.92 -19.00
C ALA A 201 -6.09 -6.03 -20.01
N LYS A 202 -5.45 -5.60 -21.12
CA LYS A 202 -6.12 -4.86 -22.20
C LYS A 202 -7.18 -5.71 -22.89
N GLY A 203 -6.87 -6.98 -23.17
CA GLY A 203 -7.80 -7.95 -23.77
C GLY A 203 -9.01 -8.30 -22.91
N ILE A 204 -8.83 -8.35 -21.59
CA ILE A 204 -9.90 -8.58 -20.61
C ILE A 204 -10.85 -7.38 -20.57
N ILE A 205 -10.32 -6.16 -20.65
CA ILE A 205 -11.11 -4.91 -20.69
C ILE A 205 -11.76 -4.70 -22.06
N SER A 206 -11.12 -5.15 -23.14
CA SER A 206 -11.65 -5.07 -24.52
C SER A 206 -12.58 -6.23 -24.88
N ARG A 207 -12.90 -7.14 -23.94
CA ARG A 207 -13.87 -8.19 -24.21
C ARG A 207 -15.18 -7.56 -24.65
N PRO A 208 -15.75 -7.99 -25.79
CA PRO A 208 -17.02 -7.49 -26.23
C PRO A 208 -18.07 -7.79 -25.16
N ILE A 209 -18.97 -6.82 -24.92
CA ILE A 209 -20.11 -7.04 -24.05
C ILE A 209 -20.89 -8.22 -24.66
N LYS A 210 -20.99 -9.30 -23.89
CA LYS A 210 -21.64 -10.52 -24.35
C LYS A 210 -23.10 -10.20 -24.72
N ASN A 211 -23.54 -10.62 -25.90
CA ASN A 211 -24.88 -10.35 -26.44
C ASN A 211 -25.21 -8.87 -26.65
N LEU A 212 -24.22 -8.00 -26.89
CA LEU A 212 -24.51 -6.63 -27.32
C LEU A 212 -25.27 -6.67 -28.66
N PRO A 213 -26.44 -6.03 -28.78
CA PRO A 213 -27.20 -6.01 -30.03
C PRO A 213 -26.47 -5.18 -31.09
N GLU A 214 -26.56 -5.60 -32.35
CA GLU A 214 -25.98 -4.85 -33.48
C GLU A 214 -26.69 -3.52 -33.74
N SER A 215 -28.00 -3.46 -33.45
CA SER A 215 -28.79 -2.22 -33.54
C SER A 215 -29.88 -2.20 -32.49
N VAL A 216 -30.29 -0.99 -32.09
CA VAL A 216 -31.37 -0.75 -31.15
C VAL A 216 -32.32 0.28 -31.76
N ASN A 217 -33.62 0.00 -31.72
CA ASN A 217 -34.65 0.89 -32.22
C ASN A 217 -35.28 1.64 -31.05
N VAL A 218 -35.04 2.95 -30.97
CA VAL A 218 -35.60 3.83 -29.94
C VAL A 218 -36.28 5.00 -30.63
N SER A 219 -37.43 5.44 -30.11
CA SER A 219 -38.14 6.60 -30.65
C SER A 219 -37.28 7.87 -30.51
N PRO A 220 -37.32 8.83 -31.46
CA PRO A 220 -36.64 10.11 -31.30
C PRO A 220 -37.12 10.91 -30.07
N ASP A 221 -38.40 10.78 -29.73
CA ASP A 221 -39.06 11.46 -28.62
C ASP A 221 -38.92 10.71 -27.28
N ALA A 222 -38.36 9.49 -27.32
CA ALA A 222 -38.07 8.70 -26.14
C ALA A 222 -37.04 9.39 -25.24
N THR A 223 -37.04 9.02 -23.97
CA THR A 223 -36.01 9.46 -23.05
C THR A 223 -34.67 8.77 -23.32
N THR A 224 -33.56 9.42 -22.99
CA THR A 224 -32.23 8.78 -23.09
C THR A 224 -32.08 7.52 -22.24
N ALA A 225 -32.90 7.35 -21.19
CA ALA A 225 -32.94 6.13 -20.38
C ALA A 225 -33.38 4.90 -21.18
N GLU A 226 -34.27 5.04 -22.17
CA GLU A 226 -34.76 3.93 -23.00
C GLU A 226 -33.65 3.29 -23.84
N ILE A 227 -32.65 4.08 -24.27
CA ILE A 227 -31.44 3.55 -24.94
C ILE A 227 -30.73 2.56 -24.01
N TYR A 228 -30.58 2.94 -22.74
CA TYR A 228 -29.91 2.07 -21.76
C TYR A 228 -30.74 0.83 -21.43
N GLU A 229 -32.06 0.96 -21.33
CA GLU A 229 -32.99 -0.15 -21.06
C GLU A 229 -32.95 -1.21 -22.16
N GLU A 230 -33.02 -0.79 -23.42
CA GLU A 230 -33.00 -1.72 -24.56
C GLU A 230 -31.63 -2.41 -24.70
N ILE A 231 -30.52 -1.68 -24.53
CA ILE A 231 -29.17 -2.28 -24.51
C ILE A 231 -29.02 -3.25 -23.34
N ALA A 232 -29.49 -2.88 -22.15
CA ALA A 232 -29.45 -3.73 -20.96
C ALA A 232 -30.26 -5.01 -21.14
N LYS A 233 -31.46 -4.91 -21.71
CA LYS A 233 -32.36 -6.03 -21.99
C LYS A 233 -31.74 -7.03 -22.98
N ALA A 234 -31.12 -6.53 -24.05
CA ALA A 234 -30.46 -7.38 -25.03
C ALA A 234 -29.17 -8.02 -24.49
N SER A 235 -28.30 -7.22 -23.86
CA SER A 235 -27.01 -7.68 -23.34
C SER A 235 -27.09 -8.49 -22.05
N LYS A 236 -28.22 -8.40 -21.32
CA LYS A 236 -28.42 -8.92 -19.95
C LYS A 236 -27.51 -8.29 -18.90
N PHE A 237 -26.99 -7.10 -19.17
CA PHE A 237 -26.23 -6.30 -18.19
C PHE A 237 -27.17 -5.35 -17.44
N SER A 238 -26.80 -4.98 -16.21
CA SER A 238 -27.50 -3.91 -15.51
C SER A 238 -27.26 -2.56 -16.17
N ILE A 239 -28.31 -1.77 -16.32
CA ILE A 239 -28.30 -0.39 -16.81
C ILE A 239 -27.20 0.45 -16.14
N HIS A 240 -26.96 0.24 -14.85
CA HIS A 240 -25.97 1.01 -14.07
C HIS A 240 -24.51 0.65 -14.40
N ARG A 241 -24.26 -0.52 -15.00
CA ARG A 241 -22.91 -0.94 -15.43
C ARG A 241 -22.57 -0.41 -16.82
N LEU A 242 -23.55 0.05 -17.58
CA LEU A 242 -23.34 0.48 -18.95
C LEU A 242 -23.02 1.98 -18.99
N ARG A 243 -22.11 2.35 -19.87
CA ARG A 243 -21.88 3.73 -20.30
C ARG A 243 -22.03 3.78 -21.81
N VAL A 244 -22.91 4.66 -22.28
CA VAL A 244 -23.12 4.88 -23.71
C VAL A 244 -22.50 6.21 -24.12
N THR A 245 -21.70 6.19 -25.18
CA THR A 245 -21.09 7.38 -25.80
C THR A 245 -21.48 7.46 -27.26
N LYS A 246 -21.59 8.67 -27.80
CA LYS A 246 -21.87 8.87 -29.22
C LYS A 246 -20.62 8.50 -30.02
N GLY A 247 -20.78 7.74 -31.09
CA GLY A 247 -19.68 7.41 -31.99
C GLY A 247 -19.19 8.59 -32.82
N SER A 248 -19.96 9.68 -32.91
CA SER A 248 -19.61 10.88 -33.68
C SER A 248 -18.55 11.75 -33.00
N ASP A 249 -18.69 11.99 -31.69
CA ASP A 249 -17.84 12.92 -30.93
C ASP A 249 -17.30 12.34 -29.60
N GLY A 250 -17.64 11.09 -29.27
CA GLY A 250 -17.25 10.44 -28.01
C GLY A 250 -17.94 11.01 -26.77
N SER A 251 -18.88 11.94 -26.92
CA SER A 251 -19.60 12.53 -25.79
C SER A 251 -20.52 11.50 -25.13
N ALA A 252 -20.64 11.57 -23.80
CA ALA A 252 -21.47 10.63 -23.05
C ALA A 252 -22.95 10.99 -23.19
N ILE A 253 -23.78 9.97 -23.48
CA ILE A 253 -25.23 10.10 -23.43
C ILE A 253 -25.65 9.91 -21.96
N PRO A 254 -26.26 10.91 -21.29
CA PRO A 254 -26.69 10.74 -19.92
C PRO A 254 -27.76 9.65 -19.83
N ASN A 255 -27.77 8.92 -18.73
CA ASN A 255 -28.84 7.97 -18.42
C ASN A 255 -29.86 8.68 -17.53
N GLY A 256 -30.92 9.24 -18.14
CA GLY A 256 -31.94 9.97 -17.41
C GLY A 256 -33.18 10.31 -18.25
N GLY A 257 -34.22 10.80 -17.56
CA GLY A 257 -35.49 11.20 -18.18
C GLY A 257 -35.53 12.66 -18.66
N ASP A 258 -34.50 13.46 -18.37
CA ASP A 258 -34.51 14.90 -18.58
C ASP A 258 -34.19 15.32 -20.03
N MET A 259 -33.72 14.39 -20.87
CA MET A 259 -33.35 14.62 -22.27
C MET A 259 -33.95 13.56 -23.18
N THR A 260 -34.38 13.97 -24.37
CA THR A 260 -34.82 13.03 -25.41
C THR A 260 -33.64 12.50 -26.21
N VAL A 261 -33.83 11.38 -26.91
CA VAL A 261 -32.82 10.86 -27.86
C VAL A 261 -32.48 11.92 -28.91
N HIS A 262 -33.49 12.64 -29.41
CA HIS A 262 -33.28 13.69 -30.39
C HIS A 262 -32.39 14.84 -29.87
N ASP A 263 -32.54 15.26 -28.61
CA ASP A 263 -31.73 16.33 -27.99
C ASP A 263 -30.25 15.99 -27.88
N THR A 264 -29.93 14.70 -27.83
CA THR A 264 -28.52 14.26 -27.80
C THR A 264 -27.82 14.44 -29.15
N GLY A 265 -28.55 14.68 -30.24
CA GLY A 265 -27.98 14.73 -31.59
C GLY A 265 -27.79 13.35 -32.24
N VAL A 266 -28.15 12.27 -31.55
CA VAL A 266 -28.23 10.92 -32.15
C VAL A 266 -29.41 10.88 -33.12
N ARG A 267 -29.19 10.33 -34.31
CA ARG A 267 -30.17 10.21 -35.40
C ARG A 267 -30.25 8.77 -35.89
N ASN A 268 -31.13 8.51 -36.84
CA ASN A 268 -31.24 7.18 -37.46
C ASN A 268 -29.86 6.71 -37.98
N LYS A 269 -29.50 5.46 -37.68
CA LYS A 269 -28.20 4.85 -38.01
C LYS A 269 -26.96 5.55 -37.42
N SER A 270 -27.12 6.35 -36.37
CA SER A 270 -25.97 6.88 -35.63
C SER A 270 -25.27 5.77 -34.86
N ALA A 271 -23.93 5.79 -34.88
CA ALA A 271 -23.13 4.88 -34.08
C ALA A 271 -23.14 5.28 -32.60
N VAL A 272 -23.22 4.29 -31.71
CA VAL A 272 -23.05 4.47 -30.26
C VAL A 272 -22.08 3.41 -29.75
N ASP A 273 -21.16 3.84 -28.88
CA ASP A 273 -20.23 2.93 -28.21
C ASP A 273 -20.76 2.59 -26.82
N VAL A 274 -20.70 1.32 -26.46
CA VAL A 274 -21.17 0.82 -25.17
C VAL A 274 -19.99 0.24 -24.40
N LYS A 275 -19.78 0.73 -23.18
CA LYS A 275 -18.71 0.29 -22.28
C LYS A 275 -19.28 -0.27 -20.98
N ASP A 276 -18.78 -1.43 -20.56
CA ASP A 276 -19.00 -1.97 -19.21
C ASP A 276 -18.05 -1.30 -18.21
N LEU A 277 -18.62 -0.68 -17.18
CA LEU A 277 -17.92 0.01 -16.10
C LEU A 277 -17.45 -0.92 -14.96
N GLY A 278 -17.71 -2.22 -15.05
CA GLY A 278 -17.45 -3.16 -13.96
C GLY A 278 -18.59 -3.19 -12.93
N PRO A 279 -18.50 -4.03 -11.89
CA PRO A 279 -19.48 -4.10 -10.81
C PRO A 279 -19.67 -2.74 -10.13
N GLN A 280 -20.94 -2.33 -9.96
CA GLN A 280 -21.33 -1.04 -9.42
C GLN A 280 -22.07 -1.20 -8.10
N ILE A 281 -21.98 -0.20 -7.25
CA ILE A 281 -22.72 -0.10 -5.98
C ILE A 281 -23.39 1.26 -5.87
N SER A 282 -24.57 1.32 -5.23
CA SER A 282 -25.31 2.58 -5.07
C SER A 282 -24.56 3.56 -4.18
N TRP A 283 -24.56 4.86 -4.54
CA TRP A 283 -23.96 5.89 -3.69
C TRP A 283 -24.57 5.94 -2.30
N ARG A 284 -25.87 5.71 -2.17
CA ARG A 284 -26.54 5.61 -0.87
C ARG A 284 -25.91 4.52 0.00
N THR A 285 -25.71 3.33 -0.55
CA THR A 285 -25.05 2.22 0.17
C THR A 285 -23.63 2.57 0.58
N VAL A 286 -22.88 3.26 -0.29
CA VAL A 286 -21.50 3.68 0.03
C VAL A 286 -21.47 4.62 1.22
N PHE A 287 -22.32 5.64 1.23
CA PHE A 287 -22.40 6.60 2.34
C PHE A 287 -22.85 5.93 3.65
N VAL A 288 -23.80 4.99 3.58
CA VAL A 288 -24.19 4.18 4.76
C VAL A 288 -23.00 3.38 5.29
N VAL A 289 -22.28 2.65 4.44
CA VAL A 289 -21.12 1.86 4.90
C VAL A 289 -19.99 2.78 5.44
N GLU A 290 -19.80 3.94 4.83
CA GLU A 290 -18.83 4.95 5.25
C GLU A 290 -19.09 5.47 6.68
N TYR A 291 -20.34 5.81 7.01
CA TYR A 291 -20.71 6.39 8.32
C TYR A 291 -21.04 5.36 9.39
N LEU A 292 -21.50 4.17 8.99
CA LEU A 292 -21.79 3.08 9.93
C LEU A 292 -20.54 2.64 10.70
N GLY A 293 -19.35 2.71 10.09
CA GLY A 293 -18.09 2.34 10.75
C GLY A 293 -17.85 3.13 12.04
N PRO A 294 -17.60 4.45 11.96
CA PRO A 294 -17.44 5.27 13.15
C PRO A 294 -18.63 5.19 14.12
N LEU A 295 -19.87 5.11 13.61
CA LEU A 295 -21.08 4.98 14.41
C LEU A 295 -21.07 3.74 15.31
N LEU A 296 -20.50 2.62 14.84
CA LEU A 296 -20.36 1.38 15.60
C LEU A 296 -19.07 1.34 16.42
N ILE A 297 -17.96 1.79 15.84
CA ILE A 297 -16.63 1.72 16.47
C ILE A 297 -16.59 2.55 17.76
N HIS A 298 -17.17 3.75 17.76
CA HIS A 298 -17.15 4.61 18.95
C HIS A 298 -17.82 3.95 20.18
N PRO A 299 -19.08 3.48 20.13
CA PRO A 299 -19.68 2.71 21.21
C PRO A 299 -18.91 1.45 21.59
N LEU A 300 -18.45 0.67 20.61
CA LEU A 300 -17.72 -0.58 20.86
C LEU A 300 -16.43 -0.32 21.64
N MET A 301 -15.63 0.65 21.21
CA MET A 301 -14.37 1.03 21.89
C MET A 301 -14.62 1.61 23.28
N TYR A 302 -15.71 2.36 23.47
CA TYR A 302 -16.09 2.91 24.77
C TYR A 302 -16.54 1.82 25.76
N LEU A 303 -17.34 0.84 25.30
CA LEU A 303 -17.80 -0.27 26.14
C LEU A 303 -16.68 -1.29 26.41
N ALA A 304 -15.80 -1.52 25.44
CA ALA A 304 -14.68 -2.44 25.56
C ALA A 304 -13.45 -1.84 26.28
N ARG A 305 -13.57 -0.65 26.90
CA ARG A 305 -12.48 0.00 27.66
C ARG A 305 -11.75 -0.93 28.64
N PRO A 306 -12.44 -1.77 29.45
CA PRO A 306 -11.75 -2.66 30.39
C PRO A 306 -10.86 -3.70 29.70
N VAL A 307 -11.28 -4.19 28.54
CA VAL A 307 -10.53 -5.20 27.77
C VAL A 307 -9.38 -4.55 27.00
N ILE A 308 -9.63 -3.39 26.38
CA ILE A 308 -8.66 -2.72 25.49
C ILE A 308 -7.54 -2.03 26.28
N TYR A 309 -7.88 -1.37 27.40
CA TYR A 309 -6.92 -0.58 28.18
C TYR A 309 -6.58 -1.21 29.53
N GLY A 310 -7.12 -2.39 29.86
CA GLY A 310 -6.88 -3.06 31.14
C GLY A 310 -7.33 -2.22 32.35
N THR A 311 -8.36 -1.38 32.20
CA THR A 311 -8.78 -0.42 33.23
C THR A 311 -10.16 -0.72 33.80
N SER A 312 -10.29 -0.70 35.12
CA SER A 312 -11.57 -0.76 35.83
C SER A 312 -12.16 0.64 36.11
N ALA A 313 -11.41 1.71 35.80
CA ALA A 313 -11.85 3.07 36.06
C ALA A 313 -13.03 3.45 35.14
N PRO A 314 -14.09 4.08 35.68
CA PRO A 314 -15.20 4.56 34.86
C PRO A 314 -14.72 5.64 33.88
N ALA A 315 -15.38 5.74 32.73
CA ALA A 315 -15.06 6.78 31.75
C ALA A 315 -15.43 8.17 32.30
N SER A 316 -14.63 9.17 31.95
CA SER A 316 -14.89 10.55 32.38
C SER A 316 -16.13 11.15 31.70
N SER A 317 -16.66 12.24 32.27
CA SER A 317 -17.75 12.99 31.66
C SER A 317 -17.40 13.50 30.26
N LEU A 318 -16.15 13.92 30.00
CA LEU A 318 -15.71 14.38 28.68
C LEU A 318 -15.60 13.23 27.68
N GLN A 319 -15.14 12.04 28.11
CA GLN A 319 -15.12 10.86 27.25
C GLN A 319 -16.53 10.46 26.82
N LYS A 320 -17.48 10.48 27.76
CA LYS A 320 -18.90 10.22 27.49
C LYS A 320 -19.51 11.30 26.59
N LEU A 321 -19.17 12.57 26.80
CA LEU A 321 -19.63 13.67 25.97
C LEU A 321 -19.08 13.57 24.54
N THR A 322 -17.81 13.22 24.38
CA THR A 322 -17.18 13.00 23.07
C THR A 322 -17.85 11.85 22.32
N LEU A 323 -18.12 10.73 23.01
CA LEU A 323 -18.90 9.63 22.46
C LEU A 323 -20.26 10.10 21.94
N LEU A 324 -20.99 10.86 22.76
CA LEU A 324 -22.31 11.36 22.38
C LEU A 324 -22.23 12.28 21.15
N MET A 325 -21.27 13.19 21.09
CA MET A 325 -21.07 14.08 19.94
C MET A 325 -20.76 13.30 18.66
N CYS A 326 -19.83 12.33 18.70
CA CYS A 326 -19.51 11.50 17.55
C CYS A 326 -20.72 10.66 17.10
N VAL A 327 -21.45 10.03 18.03
CA VAL A 327 -22.64 9.23 17.70
C VAL A 327 -23.73 10.11 17.11
N ILE A 328 -24.00 11.29 17.68
CA ILE A 328 -24.97 12.25 17.13
C ILE A 328 -24.58 12.67 15.71
N HIS A 329 -23.32 13.02 15.49
CA HIS A 329 -22.81 13.39 14.17
C HIS A 329 -23.08 12.28 13.16
N PHE A 330 -22.58 11.06 13.41
CA PHE A 330 -22.71 9.97 12.46
C PHE A 330 -24.15 9.47 12.30
N ALA A 331 -24.96 9.45 13.35
CA ALA A 331 -26.38 9.10 13.25
C ALA A 331 -27.14 10.12 12.40
N LYS A 332 -26.82 11.41 12.53
CA LYS A 332 -27.38 12.46 11.67
C LYS A 332 -26.89 12.32 10.23
N ARG A 333 -25.63 11.96 9.99
CA ARG A 333 -25.11 11.67 8.63
C ARG A 333 -25.80 10.47 7.98
N GLU A 334 -26.09 9.41 8.74
CA GLU A 334 -26.92 8.28 8.29
C GLU A 334 -28.33 8.75 7.93
N PHE A 335 -28.99 9.46 8.83
CA PHE A 335 -30.32 10.03 8.57
C PHE A 335 -30.35 10.89 7.30
N GLU A 336 -29.36 11.78 7.13
CA GLU A 336 -29.23 12.59 5.91
C GLU A 336 -29.06 11.74 4.65
N THR A 337 -28.28 10.66 4.74
CA THR A 337 -28.06 9.72 3.62
C THR A 337 -29.36 9.03 3.22
N PHE A 338 -30.21 8.65 4.18
CA PHE A 338 -31.48 7.99 3.88
C PHE A 338 -32.58 8.95 3.40
N PHE A 339 -32.67 10.17 3.93
CA PHE A 339 -33.85 11.02 3.77
C PHE A 339 -33.60 12.40 3.13
N VAL A 340 -32.33 12.83 3.05
CA VAL A 340 -31.98 14.19 2.62
C VAL A 340 -31.20 14.19 1.31
N HIS A 341 -30.14 13.39 1.21
CA HIS A 341 -29.25 13.41 0.05
C HIS A 341 -29.96 12.91 -1.21
N ARG A 342 -29.81 13.66 -2.28
CA ARG A 342 -30.14 13.24 -3.65
C ARG A 342 -28.82 13.11 -4.40
N PHE A 343 -28.54 11.97 -5.02
CA PHE A 343 -27.29 11.72 -5.74
C PHE A 343 -27.46 12.02 -7.24
N SER A 344 -26.44 12.61 -7.87
CA SER A 344 -26.48 12.93 -9.31
C SER A 344 -26.09 11.74 -10.20
N SER A 345 -25.48 10.73 -9.61
CA SER A 345 -25.18 9.45 -10.24
C SER A 345 -25.77 8.38 -9.34
N ALA A 346 -26.40 7.35 -9.90
CA ALA A 346 -27.00 6.28 -9.11
C ALA A 346 -25.94 5.44 -8.39
N THR A 347 -24.80 5.22 -9.04
CA THR A 347 -23.81 4.24 -8.61
C THR A 347 -22.36 4.72 -8.78
N MET A 348 -21.43 3.96 -8.19
CA MET A 348 -19.99 4.04 -8.40
C MET A 348 -19.34 2.65 -8.44
N PRO A 349 -18.10 2.50 -8.96
CA PRO A 349 -17.38 1.23 -8.97
C PRO A 349 -17.18 0.68 -7.55
N ILE A 350 -17.46 -0.61 -7.35
CA ILE A 350 -17.48 -1.23 -6.02
C ILE A 350 -16.13 -1.14 -5.29
N GLN A 351 -15.01 -1.21 -6.01
CA GLN A 351 -13.67 -1.16 -5.41
C GLN A 351 -13.40 0.13 -4.63
N ASN A 352 -14.05 1.23 -4.99
CA ASN A 352 -13.88 2.51 -4.32
C ASN A 352 -14.47 2.51 -2.90
N ILE A 353 -15.33 1.54 -2.53
CA ILE A 353 -15.89 1.46 -1.18
C ILE A 353 -14.80 1.27 -0.13
N TYR A 354 -13.80 0.42 -0.41
CA TYR A 354 -12.72 0.13 0.52
C TYR A 354 -11.87 1.37 0.80
N LYS A 355 -11.61 2.17 -0.24
CA LYS A 355 -10.87 3.42 -0.12
C LYS A 355 -11.65 4.47 0.65
N ASN A 356 -12.93 4.66 0.32
CA ASN A 356 -13.76 5.68 0.94
C ASN A 356 -14.04 5.32 2.40
N SER A 357 -14.58 4.12 2.67
CA SER A 357 -14.92 3.67 4.02
C SER A 357 -13.67 3.45 4.88
N GLY A 358 -12.58 2.93 4.33
CA GLY A 358 -11.34 2.70 5.07
C GLY A 358 -10.80 3.97 5.74
N TYR A 359 -10.83 5.11 5.05
CA TYR A 359 -10.44 6.40 5.64
C TYR A 359 -11.29 6.76 6.86
N TYR A 360 -12.61 6.70 6.74
CA TYR A 360 -13.52 7.04 7.84
C TYR A 360 -13.39 6.07 9.01
N TRP A 361 -13.33 4.76 8.73
CA TRP A 361 -13.26 3.74 9.77
C TRP A 361 -11.94 3.78 10.53
N ILE A 362 -10.82 4.05 9.85
CA ILE A 362 -9.50 4.12 10.49
C ILE A 362 -9.31 5.47 11.18
N MET A 363 -9.48 6.59 10.47
CA MET A 363 -9.17 7.91 11.02
C MET A 363 -10.25 8.37 11.99
N SER A 364 -11.53 8.35 11.59
CA SER A 364 -12.60 8.81 12.46
C SER A 364 -13.09 7.74 13.44
N GLY A 365 -13.05 6.46 13.06
CA GLY A 365 -13.47 5.37 13.94
C GLY A 365 -12.36 4.99 14.92
N LEU A 366 -11.39 4.20 14.46
CA LEU A 366 -10.38 3.58 15.32
C LEU A 366 -9.45 4.60 15.98
N ASN A 367 -8.83 5.50 15.21
CA ASN A 367 -7.85 6.45 15.72
C ASN A 367 -8.49 7.38 16.77
N LEU A 368 -9.59 8.04 16.44
CA LEU A 368 -10.30 8.93 17.39
C LEU A 368 -10.79 8.18 18.63
N ALA A 369 -11.46 7.03 18.45
CA ALA A 369 -12.00 6.27 19.57
C ALA A 369 -10.90 5.72 20.48
N TYR A 370 -9.82 5.19 19.91
CA TYR A 370 -8.71 4.62 20.67
C TYR A 370 -8.05 5.67 21.58
N TRP A 371 -7.67 6.82 21.02
CA TRP A 371 -6.96 7.84 21.78
C TRP A 371 -7.86 8.61 22.75
N THR A 372 -9.15 8.75 22.44
CA THR A 372 -10.08 9.48 23.31
C THR A 372 -10.46 8.66 24.55
N TYR A 373 -10.74 7.36 24.40
CA TYR A 373 -11.33 6.55 25.47
C TYR A 373 -10.31 5.89 26.40
N GLY A 374 -9.01 6.00 26.08
CA GLY A 374 -7.95 5.54 26.96
C GLY A 374 -7.92 6.24 28.33
N PRO A 375 -7.46 5.57 29.40
CA PRO A 375 -7.43 6.14 30.76
C PRO A 375 -6.48 7.34 30.89
N ASN A 376 -5.45 7.41 30.04
CA ASN A 376 -4.45 8.49 30.04
C ASN A 376 -4.77 9.60 29.04
N SER A 377 -5.95 9.59 28.42
CA SER A 377 -6.30 10.58 27.40
C SER A 377 -6.49 11.97 28.03
N PRO A 378 -6.30 13.05 27.25
CA PRO A 378 -6.63 14.39 27.72
C PRO A 378 -8.09 14.52 28.16
N ALA A 379 -9.01 13.79 27.49
CA ALA A 379 -10.41 13.73 27.88
C ALA A 379 -10.65 13.03 29.24
N ALA A 380 -9.73 12.20 29.74
CA ALA A 380 -9.85 11.60 31.07
C ALA A 380 -9.58 12.59 32.21
N ARG A 381 -9.01 13.77 31.90
CA ARG A 381 -8.68 14.81 32.88
C ARG A 381 -9.91 15.64 33.28
N PRO A 382 -9.85 16.42 34.37
CA PRO A 382 -10.92 17.33 34.76
C PRO A 382 -11.32 18.30 33.64
N SER A 383 -12.62 18.54 33.52
CA SER A 383 -13.17 19.45 32.51
C SER A 383 -12.90 20.91 32.85
N ASN A 384 -12.54 21.69 31.83
CA ASN A 384 -12.66 23.15 31.86
C ASN A 384 -14.08 23.51 31.36
N PRO A 385 -14.98 24.03 32.23
CA PRO A 385 -16.37 24.28 31.85
C PRO A 385 -16.54 25.27 30.70
N LEU A 386 -15.66 26.28 30.60
CA LEU A 386 -15.73 27.29 29.53
C LEU A 386 -15.40 26.68 28.17
N LEU A 387 -14.30 25.94 28.07
CA LEU A 387 -13.90 25.26 26.83
C LEU A 387 -14.90 24.19 26.43
N THR A 388 -15.44 23.46 27.41
CA THR A 388 -16.44 22.41 27.18
C THR A 388 -17.74 23.01 26.63
N SER A 389 -18.22 24.10 27.23
CA SER A 389 -19.45 24.78 26.79
C SER A 389 -19.29 25.39 25.40
N LEU A 390 -18.13 26.02 25.13
CA LEU A 390 -17.79 26.54 23.82
C LEU A 390 -17.71 25.42 22.76
N GLY A 391 -17.06 24.30 23.09
CA GLY A 391 -16.94 23.15 22.19
C GLY A 391 -18.30 22.54 21.84
N VAL A 392 -19.19 22.38 22.83
CA VAL A 392 -20.56 21.92 22.62
C VAL A 392 -21.37 22.91 21.77
N ALA A 393 -21.24 24.21 22.02
CA ALA A 393 -21.93 25.24 21.24
C ALA A 393 -21.47 25.24 19.77
N LEU A 394 -20.15 25.18 19.51
CA LEU A 394 -19.60 25.09 18.16
C LEU A 394 -20.04 23.81 17.44
N PHE A 395 -20.07 22.68 18.15
CA PHE A 395 -20.59 21.43 17.61
C PHE A 395 -22.06 21.55 17.21
N ALA A 396 -22.92 22.03 18.11
CA ALA A 396 -24.34 22.17 17.83
C ALA A 396 -24.61 23.13 16.65
N ILE A 397 -23.95 24.30 16.63
CA ILE A 397 -24.06 25.26 15.54
C ILE A 397 -23.57 24.65 14.23
N GLY A 398 -22.41 24.00 14.24
CA GLY A 398 -21.85 23.33 13.07
C GLY A 398 -22.79 22.26 12.51
N GLU A 399 -23.35 21.40 13.36
CA GLU A 399 -24.28 20.36 12.94
C GLU A 399 -25.58 20.91 12.33
N ILE A 400 -26.19 21.90 12.98
CA ILE A 400 -27.43 22.54 12.53
C ILE A 400 -27.21 23.26 11.20
N CYS A 401 -26.14 24.05 11.08
CA CYS A 401 -25.84 24.78 9.85
C CYS A 401 -25.42 23.84 8.71
N ASN A 402 -24.70 22.75 9.00
CA ASN A 402 -24.40 21.70 8.03
C ASN A 402 -25.69 21.04 7.50
N TYR A 403 -26.63 20.68 8.40
CA TYR A 403 -27.92 20.11 8.01
C TYR A 403 -28.76 21.08 7.17
N SER A 404 -28.84 22.34 7.59
CA SER A 404 -29.50 23.41 6.84
C SER A 404 -28.94 23.52 5.42
N THR A 405 -27.62 23.45 5.28
CA THR A 405 -26.96 23.46 3.97
C THR A 405 -27.34 22.24 3.12
N HIS A 406 -27.39 21.03 3.69
CA HIS A 406 -27.82 19.84 2.96
C HIS A 406 -29.27 19.94 2.51
N MET A 407 -30.15 20.55 3.30
CA MET A 407 -31.53 20.83 2.90
C MET A 407 -31.62 21.82 1.75
N THR A 408 -30.86 22.91 1.79
CA THR A 408 -30.74 23.83 0.65
C THR A 408 -30.27 23.09 -0.60
N LEU A 409 -29.24 22.26 -0.50
CA LEU A 409 -28.71 21.48 -1.63
C LEU A 409 -29.71 20.45 -2.16
N LYS A 410 -30.51 19.82 -1.30
CA LYS A 410 -31.60 18.91 -1.69
C LYS A 410 -32.66 19.65 -2.50
N ASN A 411 -33.04 20.86 -2.06
CA ASN A 411 -34.10 21.65 -2.67
C ASN A 411 -33.72 22.26 -4.02
N LEU A 412 -32.43 22.32 -4.35
CA LEU A 412 -31.97 22.71 -5.70
C LEU A 412 -32.30 21.66 -6.77
N ARG A 413 -32.72 20.46 -6.36
CA ARG A 413 -33.11 19.38 -7.28
C ARG A 413 -34.59 19.11 -7.10
N ARG A 414 -35.37 19.08 -8.18
CA ARG A 414 -36.72 18.51 -8.11
C ARG A 414 -36.60 17.01 -7.86
N ALA A 415 -37.59 16.40 -7.20
CA ALA A 415 -37.54 14.96 -6.98
C ALA A 415 -37.56 14.24 -8.33
N GLY A 416 -36.55 13.41 -8.61
CA GLY A 416 -36.44 12.64 -9.86
C GLY A 416 -35.71 13.33 -11.02
N THR A 417 -35.32 14.61 -10.91
CA THR A 417 -34.55 15.29 -11.96
C THR A 417 -33.06 15.41 -11.61
N THR A 418 -32.21 15.59 -12.63
CA THR A 418 -30.77 15.83 -12.48
C THR A 418 -30.38 17.31 -12.49
N ASP A 419 -31.37 18.21 -12.44
CA ASP A 419 -31.19 19.67 -12.53
C ASP A 419 -30.17 20.20 -11.51
N ARG A 420 -29.29 21.08 -11.99
CA ARG A 420 -28.25 21.73 -11.19
C ARG A 420 -28.50 23.23 -11.14
N GLY A 421 -28.86 23.73 -9.97
CA GLY A 421 -28.95 25.16 -9.67
C GLY A 421 -27.73 25.70 -8.93
N ILE A 422 -27.58 27.04 -8.91
CA ILE A 422 -26.59 27.72 -8.08
C ILE A 422 -27.13 27.80 -6.64
N PRO A 423 -26.46 27.20 -5.65
CA PRO A 423 -26.91 27.26 -4.26
C PRO A 423 -26.83 28.68 -3.71
N GLN A 424 -27.90 29.11 -3.03
CA GLN A 424 -27.99 30.39 -2.32
C GLN A 424 -28.46 30.13 -0.88
N GLY A 425 -28.08 30.99 0.05
CA GLY A 425 -28.46 30.89 1.47
C GLY A 425 -27.27 30.93 2.42
N LEU A 426 -27.46 30.38 3.62
CA LEU A 426 -26.50 30.48 4.72
C LEU A 426 -25.12 29.94 4.31
N GLY A 427 -24.07 30.74 4.50
CA GLY A 427 -22.68 30.39 4.17
C GLY A 427 -22.34 30.40 2.68
N PHE A 428 -23.32 30.28 1.77
CA PHE A 428 -23.09 30.31 0.32
C PHE A 428 -22.65 31.68 -0.19
N ASN A 429 -22.79 32.77 0.57
CA ASN A 429 -22.21 34.05 0.17
C ASN A 429 -20.71 34.15 0.51
N LEU A 430 -20.22 33.31 1.43
CA LEU A 430 -18.84 33.34 1.91
C LEU A 430 -17.96 32.33 1.17
N VAL A 431 -18.43 31.09 1.04
CA VAL A 431 -17.64 29.97 0.53
C VAL A 431 -18.42 29.09 -0.44
N THR A 432 -17.72 28.33 -1.28
CA THR A 432 -18.35 27.44 -2.28
C THR A 432 -19.08 26.27 -1.63
N CYS A 433 -18.49 25.66 -0.61
CA CYS A 433 -19.03 24.48 0.07
C CYS A 433 -19.23 24.74 1.58
N PRO A 434 -20.28 25.48 1.98
CA PRO A 434 -20.53 25.79 3.38
C PRO A 434 -20.84 24.56 4.23
N ASN A 435 -21.32 23.46 3.65
CA ASN A 435 -21.52 22.20 4.35
C ASN A 435 -20.19 21.69 4.95
N TYR A 436 -19.09 21.75 4.18
CA TYR A 436 -17.77 21.36 4.67
C TYR A 436 -17.22 22.35 5.70
N MET A 437 -17.54 23.65 5.56
CA MET A 437 -17.15 24.68 6.53
C MET A 437 -17.78 24.41 7.91
N PHE A 438 -19.10 24.16 7.92
CA PHE A 438 -19.83 23.89 9.16
C PHE A 438 -19.46 22.54 9.76
N GLU A 439 -19.10 21.55 8.94
CA GLU A 439 -18.55 20.28 9.41
C GLU A 439 -17.19 20.48 10.10
N ALA A 440 -16.30 21.29 9.52
CA ALA A 440 -15.04 21.65 10.16
C ALA A 440 -15.26 22.36 11.52
N ILE A 441 -16.21 23.29 11.60
CA ILE A 441 -16.59 23.97 12.85
C ILE A 441 -17.08 22.95 13.89
N ALA A 442 -17.91 21.99 13.48
CA ALA A 442 -18.41 20.96 14.39
C ALA A 442 -17.27 20.12 14.99
N TRP A 443 -16.33 19.69 14.16
CA TRP A 443 -15.18 18.92 14.61
C TRP A 443 -14.18 19.73 15.45
N ILE A 444 -14.00 21.02 15.19
CA ILE A 444 -13.27 21.92 16.10
C ILE A 444 -13.94 21.94 17.48
N GLY A 445 -15.27 21.93 17.53
CA GLY A 445 -16.03 21.76 18.77
C GLY A 445 -15.68 20.47 19.52
N VAL A 446 -15.60 19.33 18.81
CA VAL A 446 -15.18 18.04 19.39
C VAL A 446 -13.73 18.10 19.91
N ALA A 447 -12.82 18.72 19.16
CA ALA A 447 -11.43 18.88 19.58
C ALA A 447 -11.28 19.72 20.86
N LEU A 448 -12.11 20.76 21.03
CA LEU A 448 -12.14 21.57 22.26
C LEU A 448 -12.64 20.77 23.49
N VAL A 449 -13.53 19.79 23.27
CA VAL A 449 -14.07 18.94 24.34
C VAL A 449 -13.08 17.87 24.75
N ASN A 450 -12.49 17.15 23.80
CA ASN A 450 -11.66 15.99 24.09
C ASN A 450 -10.16 16.28 24.19
N TRP A 451 -9.73 17.45 23.72
CA TRP A 451 -8.35 17.93 23.71
C TRP A 451 -7.33 16.91 23.17
N SER A 452 -7.76 16.09 22.21
CA SER A 452 -6.97 14.98 21.67
C SER A 452 -6.25 15.40 20.39
N LEU A 453 -4.94 15.15 20.35
CA LEU A 453 -4.12 15.34 19.14
C LEU A 453 -4.63 14.50 17.96
N SER A 454 -5.19 13.31 18.25
CA SER A 454 -5.79 12.45 17.25
C SER A 454 -6.98 13.13 16.55
N THR A 455 -7.83 13.87 17.29
CA THR A 455 -8.91 14.67 16.71
C THR A 455 -8.39 15.77 15.82
N VAL A 456 -7.33 16.48 16.25
CA VAL A 456 -6.72 17.56 15.47
C VAL A 456 -6.15 17.02 14.15
N LEU A 457 -5.43 15.89 14.20
CA LEU A 457 -4.90 15.23 12.99
C LEU A 457 -6.03 14.85 12.04
N PHE A 458 -7.11 14.24 12.54
CA PHE A 458 -8.28 13.92 11.73
C PHE A 458 -8.88 15.16 11.07
N ILE A 459 -9.06 16.26 11.81
CA ILE A 459 -9.56 17.53 11.26
C ILE A 459 -8.66 18.01 10.13
N THR A 460 -7.33 18.02 10.33
CA THR A 460 -6.38 18.48 9.32
C THR A 460 -6.51 17.66 8.03
N PHE A 461 -6.52 16.33 8.11
CA PHE A 461 -6.68 15.47 6.93
C PHE A 461 -8.06 15.62 6.28
N ALA A 462 -9.13 15.64 7.08
CA ALA A 462 -10.50 15.76 6.58
C ALA A 462 -10.73 17.10 5.88
N VAL A 463 -10.33 18.21 6.51
CA VAL A 463 -10.45 19.55 5.93
C VAL A 463 -9.59 19.71 4.69
N GLY A 464 -8.35 19.17 4.68
CA GLY A 464 -7.49 19.20 3.51
C GLY A 464 -8.12 18.48 2.30
N GLN A 465 -8.62 17.26 2.51
CA GLN A 465 -9.27 16.47 1.46
C GLN A 465 -10.57 17.16 0.97
N MET A 466 -11.42 17.62 1.89
CA MET A 466 -12.61 18.38 1.53
C MET A 466 -12.25 19.64 0.73
N GLY A 467 -11.16 20.33 1.09
CA GLY A 467 -10.65 21.51 0.38
C GLY A 467 -10.37 21.25 -1.09
N VAL A 468 -9.70 20.14 -1.40
CA VAL A 468 -9.47 19.70 -2.78
C VAL A 468 -10.79 19.45 -3.51
N TRP A 469 -11.77 18.80 -2.87
CA TRP A 469 -13.08 18.55 -3.46
C TRP A 469 -13.89 19.84 -3.68
N ALA A 470 -13.83 20.78 -2.75
CA ALA A 470 -14.50 22.06 -2.85
C ALA A 470 -13.95 22.90 -4.01
N TRP A 471 -12.63 22.91 -4.21
CA TRP A 471 -12.00 23.57 -5.36
C TRP A 471 -12.37 22.94 -6.70
N LYS A 472 -12.45 21.60 -6.76
CA LYS A 472 -12.98 20.92 -7.95
C LYS A 472 -14.43 21.31 -8.23
N LYS A 473 -15.25 21.48 -7.18
CA LYS A 473 -16.64 21.94 -7.32
C LYS A 473 -16.72 23.39 -7.78
N GLU A 474 -15.89 24.28 -7.23
CA GLU A 474 -15.78 25.69 -7.63
C GLU A 474 -15.43 25.83 -9.11
N ARG A 475 -14.40 25.13 -9.59
CA ARG A 475 -14.01 25.14 -11.01
C ARG A 475 -15.14 24.66 -11.91
N ARG A 476 -15.88 23.63 -11.50
CA ARG A 476 -17.03 23.12 -12.24
C ARG A 476 -18.17 24.13 -12.29
N TYR A 477 -18.53 24.79 -11.18
CA TYR A 477 -19.58 25.81 -11.18
C TYR A 477 -19.25 26.99 -12.09
N ARG A 478 -17.99 27.45 -12.13
CA ARG A 478 -17.56 28.48 -13.07
C ARG A 478 -17.72 28.05 -14.54
N LYS A 479 -17.35 26.81 -14.85
CA LYS A 479 -17.49 26.26 -16.21
C LYS A 479 -18.96 26.06 -16.61
N GLU A 480 -19.79 25.60 -15.69
CA GLU A 480 -21.18 25.21 -15.95
C GLU A 480 -22.13 26.42 -16.03
N PHE A 481 -21.91 27.43 -15.18
CA PHE A 481 -22.83 28.56 -15.07
C PHE A 481 -22.30 29.89 -15.64
N GLY A 482 -21.02 29.94 -16.03
CA GLY A 482 -20.40 31.13 -16.62
C GLY A 482 -20.67 32.38 -15.80
N ASP A 483 -21.18 33.42 -16.46
CA ASP A 483 -21.44 34.74 -15.85
C ASP A 483 -22.54 34.74 -14.78
N LYS A 484 -23.41 33.71 -14.74
CA LYS A 484 -24.45 33.59 -13.71
C LYS A 484 -23.85 33.24 -12.34
N TYR A 485 -22.63 32.71 -12.29
CA TYR A 485 -21.97 32.32 -11.05
C TYR A 485 -20.90 33.33 -10.63
N LYS A 486 -21.11 33.97 -9.48
CA LYS A 486 -20.11 34.85 -8.88
C LYS A 486 -18.96 34.01 -8.31
N ARG A 487 -17.77 34.19 -8.91
CA ARG A 487 -16.52 33.59 -8.44
C ARG A 487 -16.32 33.86 -6.95
N LYS A 488 -16.05 32.80 -6.18
CA LYS A 488 -15.73 32.93 -4.76
C LYS A 488 -14.22 32.93 -4.54
N ARG A 489 -13.80 33.69 -3.54
CA ARG A 489 -12.40 33.76 -3.09
C ARG A 489 -12.01 32.52 -2.30
N TYR A 490 -12.97 31.94 -1.57
CA TYR A 490 -12.75 30.83 -0.66
C TYR A 490 -13.66 29.64 -0.97
N ALA A 491 -13.13 28.43 -0.91
CA ALA A 491 -13.86 27.20 -1.21
C ALA A 491 -14.53 26.60 0.03
N ILE A 492 -13.87 26.66 1.20
CA ILE A 492 -14.38 26.11 2.48
C ILE A 492 -14.14 27.06 3.66
N LEU A 493 -12.91 27.51 3.88
CA LEU A 493 -12.55 28.31 5.06
C LEU A 493 -12.09 29.70 4.63
N PRO A 494 -12.79 30.77 5.06
CA PRO A 494 -12.36 32.13 4.79
C PRO A 494 -10.92 32.37 5.28
N GLY A 495 -10.06 32.82 4.38
CA GLY A 495 -8.66 33.17 4.67
C GLY A 495 -7.62 32.04 4.50
N LEU A 496 -8.05 30.78 4.33
CA LEU A 496 -7.13 29.64 4.15
C LEU A 496 -7.28 28.96 2.78
N TRP A 497 -8.53 28.68 2.36
CA TRP A 497 -8.84 27.81 1.24
C TRP A 497 -9.77 28.43 0.21
#